data_AF-A0A6C0AAT4-F1
#
_entry.id   AF-A0A6C0AAT4-F1
#
_cell.length_a   1.000
_cell.length_b   1.000
_cell.length_c   1.000
_cell.angle_alpha   90.00
_cell.angle_beta   90.00
_cell.angle_gamma   90.00
#
_symmetry.space_group_name_H-M   'P 1'
#
loop_
_entity.id
_entity.type
_entity.pdbx_description
1 polymer ?
#
loop_
_entity_poly.entity_id
_entity_poly.type
_entity_poly.pdbx_seq_one_letter_code
_entity_poly.pdbx_strand_id
1 'polypeptide(L)'
;MAIHLYKTSTPSTRNRTVDSRVKSNTRNNLIYGQHRCGKGRNARGIITAGHRGGGHKRLYRKIDFRRNEKDIYGRIVTIEYDPNRNAYICLIHYGDGEKRYILHPRGAIIGDTIVSGTEVPIKMGNALPLSAVCWLGKRPVVRGVVMNPVDHPHGGGEGRAPIGRKKPTTPWGYPALGRRSRKRNKYSDNLILRRRSK
;
A
#
# COMPACT_ATOMS: atom_id res chain seq x y z
N MET A 1 5.11 4.53 14.06
CA MET A 1 5.96 3.40 13.62
C MET A 1 7.33 3.69 14.16
N ALA A 2 7.76 2.89 15.15
CA ALA A 2 9.09 2.99 15.71
C ALA A 2 10.04 2.19 14.82
N ILE A 3 11.08 2.84 14.32
CA ILE A 3 12.09 2.18 13.49
C ILE A 3 13.16 1.63 14.42
N HIS A 4 13.39 0.32 14.39
CA HIS A 4 14.51 -0.29 15.12
C HIS A 4 15.76 -0.33 14.25
N LEU A 5 16.84 0.20 14.82
CA LEU A 5 18.18 0.13 14.27
C LEU A 5 18.85 -1.14 14.80
N TYR A 6 19.51 -1.89 13.92
CA TYR A 6 20.34 -3.02 14.34
C TYR A 6 21.65 -2.53 14.95
N LYS A 7 22.23 -3.34 15.85
CA LYS A 7 23.62 -3.15 16.25
C LYS A 7 24.53 -3.27 15.04
N THR A 8 25.56 -2.43 14.99
CA THR A 8 26.54 -2.35 13.90
C THR A 8 27.55 -3.49 13.97
N SER A 9 27.09 -4.74 13.84
CA SER A 9 27.92 -5.94 13.90
C SER A 9 28.49 -6.36 12.55
N THR A 10 27.80 -6.06 11.45
CA THR A 10 28.25 -6.37 10.08
C THR A 10 28.00 -5.16 9.16
N PRO A 11 28.73 -5.02 8.03
CA PRO A 11 28.50 -3.92 7.08
C PRO A 11 27.05 -3.83 6.59
N SER A 12 26.37 -4.99 6.46
CA SER A 12 24.99 -5.07 5.99
C SER A 12 23.94 -4.68 7.06
N THR A 13 24.28 -4.79 8.35
CA THR A 13 23.40 -4.40 9.46
C THR A 13 23.59 -2.95 9.90
N ARG A 14 24.72 -2.32 9.53
CA ARG A 14 25.07 -0.95 9.93
C ARG A 14 24.00 0.11 9.60
N ASN A 15 23.42 0.02 8.41
CA ASN A 15 22.35 0.93 7.94
C ASN A 15 20.97 0.24 7.88
N ARG A 16 20.84 -0.96 8.47
CA ARG A 16 19.60 -1.74 8.38
C ARG A 16 18.60 -1.23 9.41
N THR A 17 17.43 -0.87 8.92
CA THR A 17 16.25 -0.49 9.72
C THR A 17 15.15 -1.52 9.55
N VAL A 18 14.52 -1.96 10.64
CA VAL A 18 13.35 -2.83 10.60
C VAL A 18 12.23 -2.24 11.44
N ASP A 19 10.99 -2.44 11.02
CA ASP A 19 9.81 -2.00 11.76
C ASP A 19 9.59 -2.89 12.99
N SER A 20 9.13 -2.27 14.07
CA SER A 20 8.78 -2.92 15.33
C SER A 20 7.83 -4.11 15.13
N ARG A 21 8.21 -5.26 15.71
CA ARG A 21 7.53 -6.54 15.51
C ARG A 21 6.13 -6.52 16.14
N VAL A 22 5.14 -6.84 15.33
CA VAL A 22 3.79 -7.15 15.78
C VAL A 22 3.70 -8.66 16.06
N LYS A 23 3.05 -9.05 17.17
CA LYS A 23 2.89 -10.46 17.57
C LYS A 23 2.15 -11.24 16.48
N SER A 24 2.67 -12.41 16.12
CA SER A 24 2.00 -13.33 15.21
C SER A 24 0.91 -14.10 15.96
N ASN A 25 -0.32 -14.01 15.49
CA ASN A 25 -1.44 -14.79 16.03
C ASN A 25 -1.63 -16.11 15.26
N THR A 26 -2.46 -16.96 15.84
CA THR A 26 -2.94 -18.21 15.25
C THR A 26 -3.68 -17.98 13.93
N ARG A 27 -3.71 -19.01 13.07
CA ARG A 27 -4.39 -18.93 11.78
C ARG A 27 -5.90 -18.78 11.98
N ASN A 28 -6.45 -17.70 11.42
CA ASN A 28 -7.89 -17.45 11.34
C ASN A 28 -8.45 -17.91 9.98
N ASN A 29 -9.76 -18.16 9.91
CA ASN A 29 -10.48 -18.52 8.68
C ASN A 29 -10.45 -17.44 7.57
N LEU A 30 -9.86 -16.28 7.85
CA LEU A 30 -9.69 -15.15 6.92
C LEU A 30 -8.39 -15.21 6.10
N ILE A 31 -7.58 -16.26 6.29
CA ILE A 31 -6.26 -16.43 5.68
C ILE A 31 -6.34 -17.57 4.65
N TYR A 32 -6.05 -17.26 3.39
CA TYR A 32 -6.19 -18.17 2.26
C TYR A 32 -4.88 -18.34 1.49
N GLY A 33 -4.74 -19.47 0.80
CA GLY A 33 -3.67 -19.65 -0.19
C GLY A 33 -3.84 -18.70 -1.37
N GLN A 34 -2.77 -18.03 -1.82
CA GLN A 34 -2.82 -17.23 -3.04
C GLN A 34 -2.54 -18.12 -4.27
N HIS A 35 -3.60 -18.54 -4.96
CA HIS A 35 -3.49 -19.51 -6.08
C HIS A 35 -3.07 -18.91 -7.43
N ARG A 36 -3.02 -17.58 -7.59
CA ARG A 36 -2.47 -16.96 -8.82
C ARG A 36 -0.94 -16.90 -8.74
N CYS A 37 -0.29 -17.94 -9.27
CA CYS A 37 1.16 -18.17 -9.21
C CYS A 37 1.96 -17.62 -10.41
N GLY A 38 1.30 -17.12 -11.47
CA GLY A 38 1.95 -16.45 -12.60
C GLY A 38 2.48 -15.06 -12.21
N LYS A 39 3.57 -15.00 -11.43
CA LYS A 39 4.17 -13.73 -10.98
C LYS A 39 4.77 -12.97 -12.19
N GLY A 40 3.95 -12.15 -12.83
CA GLY A 40 4.33 -11.30 -13.97
C GLY A 40 4.08 -11.91 -15.35
N ARG A 41 3.55 -13.12 -15.43
CA ARG A 41 3.19 -13.80 -16.69
C ARG A 41 1.69 -13.71 -16.96
N ASN A 42 1.31 -13.57 -18.23
CA ASN A 42 -0.09 -13.63 -18.65
C ASN A 42 -0.55 -15.09 -18.87
N ALA A 43 -1.80 -15.30 -19.30
CA ALA A 43 -2.36 -16.63 -19.57
C ALA A 43 -1.60 -17.42 -20.67
N ARG A 44 -0.89 -16.73 -21.57
CA ARG A 44 -0.02 -17.34 -22.60
C ARG A 44 1.39 -17.69 -22.07
N GLY A 45 1.67 -17.42 -20.80
CA GLY A 45 2.99 -17.62 -20.20
C GLY A 45 4.02 -16.52 -20.51
N ILE A 46 3.65 -15.47 -21.25
CA ILE A 46 4.55 -14.37 -21.63
C ILE A 46 4.73 -13.41 -20.45
N ILE A 47 5.98 -12.99 -20.18
CA ILE A 47 6.28 -11.96 -19.18
C ILE A 47 5.72 -10.62 -19.66
N THR A 48 4.69 -10.13 -18.99
CA THR A 48 4.03 -8.85 -19.28
C THR A 48 4.32 -7.79 -18.22
N ALA A 49 4.64 -8.21 -17.00
CA ALA A 49 5.14 -7.34 -15.94
C ALA A 49 6.52 -7.83 -15.50
N GLY A 50 7.57 -7.10 -15.89
CA GLY A 50 8.94 -7.37 -15.48
C GLY A 50 9.18 -7.17 -13.98
N HIS A 51 10.35 -7.59 -13.50
CA HIS A 51 10.78 -7.48 -12.10
C HIS A 51 9.83 -8.16 -11.09
N ARG A 52 9.30 -9.34 -11.45
CA ARG A 52 8.43 -10.16 -10.60
C ARG A 52 8.94 -11.61 -10.59
N GLY A 53 8.80 -12.30 -9.45
CA GLY A 53 9.23 -13.69 -9.27
C GLY A 53 10.10 -13.90 -8.03
N GLY A 54 10.32 -15.15 -7.60
CA GLY A 54 11.32 -15.51 -6.58
C GLY A 54 11.07 -15.07 -5.12
N GLY A 55 9.93 -14.44 -4.81
CA GLY A 55 9.63 -13.97 -3.45
C GLY A 55 9.14 -15.06 -2.50
N HIS A 56 9.28 -14.82 -1.20
CA HIS A 56 8.74 -15.68 -0.13
C HIS A 56 7.24 -15.96 -0.33
N LYS A 57 6.80 -17.19 -0.01
CA LYS A 57 5.38 -17.59 -0.10
C LYS A 57 4.53 -16.72 0.82
N ARG A 58 3.41 -16.21 0.31
CA ARG A 58 2.48 -15.34 1.06
C ARG A 58 1.10 -15.96 1.09
N LEU A 59 0.44 -15.82 2.22
CA LEU A 59 -0.98 -16.11 2.37
C LEU A 59 -1.77 -14.82 2.14
N TYR A 60 -2.89 -14.93 1.47
CA TYR A 60 -3.81 -13.83 1.24
C TYR A 60 -4.69 -13.63 2.48
N ARG A 61 -4.73 -12.41 2.99
CA ARG A 61 -5.66 -12.02 4.05
C ARG A 61 -6.86 -11.32 3.43
N LYS A 62 -8.05 -11.89 3.65
CA LYS A 62 -9.33 -11.34 3.16
C LYS A 62 -9.69 -10.11 3.98
N ILE A 63 -9.55 -8.93 3.35
CA ILE A 63 -9.84 -7.63 3.95
C ILE A 63 -11.25 -7.20 3.57
N ASP A 64 -11.98 -6.67 4.54
CA ASP A 64 -13.22 -5.96 4.31
C ASP A 64 -12.92 -4.51 3.89
N PHE A 65 -12.89 -4.28 2.57
CA PHE A 65 -12.78 -2.94 2.00
C PHE A 65 -14.12 -2.23 1.88
N ARG A 66 -15.24 -2.96 1.98
CA ARG A 66 -16.57 -2.40 1.71
C ARG A 66 -17.17 -1.78 2.96
N ARG A 67 -16.88 -2.35 4.13
CA ARG A 67 -17.43 -1.88 5.42
C ARG A 67 -18.95 -1.72 5.33
N ASN A 68 -19.59 -2.73 4.77
CA ASN A 68 -21.01 -2.73 4.41
C ASN A 68 -21.94 -3.11 5.55
N GLU A 69 -21.42 -3.77 6.58
CA GLU A 69 -22.16 -3.98 7.83
C GLU A 69 -22.29 -2.67 8.57
N LYS A 70 -23.54 -2.19 8.61
CA LYS A 70 -23.89 -0.91 9.21
C LYS A 70 -24.40 -1.12 10.64
N ASP A 71 -24.12 -0.14 11.49
CA ASP A 71 -24.66 0.01 12.83
C ASP A 71 -24.32 -1.14 13.80
N ILE A 72 -23.36 -2.00 13.43
CA ILE A 72 -22.78 -3.03 14.28
C ILE A 72 -21.44 -2.54 14.82
N TYR A 73 -21.33 -2.51 16.13
CA TYR A 73 -20.08 -2.16 16.82
C TYR A 73 -19.09 -3.33 16.76
N GLY A 74 -17.85 -3.02 16.39
CA GLY A 74 -16.75 -3.96 16.39
C GLY A 74 -15.58 -3.46 17.21
N ARG A 75 -14.91 -4.36 17.92
CA ARG A 75 -13.72 -4.06 18.74
C ARG A 75 -12.46 -4.52 18.02
N ILE A 76 -11.43 -3.66 17.98
CA ILE A 76 -10.10 -4.02 17.48
C ILE A 76 -9.45 -4.97 18.49
N VAL A 77 -9.22 -6.20 18.08
CA VAL A 77 -8.63 -7.25 18.93
C VAL A 77 -7.13 -7.28 18.77
N THR A 78 -6.66 -7.28 17.53
CA THR A 78 -5.23 -7.33 17.23
C THR A 78 -4.91 -6.41 16.06
N ILE A 79 -3.68 -5.90 16.07
CA ILE A 79 -3.05 -5.30 14.90
C ILE A 79 -2.08 -6.36 14.37
N GLU A 80 -1.99 -6.54 13.06
CA GLU A 80 -1.18 -7.58 12.42
C GLU A 80 -0.43 -7.05 11.19
N TYR A 81 0.73 -7.62 10.92
CA TYR A 81 1.50 -7.35 9.70
C TYR A 81 0.93 -8.13 8.51
N ASP A 82 0.73 -7.46 7.37
CA ASP A 82 0.32 -8.10 6.11
C ASP A 82 1.41 -8.13 5.03
N PRO A 83 1.87 -9.31 4.53
CA PRO A 83 2.91 -9.33 3.52
C PRO A 83 2.39 -8.93 2.12
N ASN A 84 1.09 -8.73 1.92
CA ASN A 84 0.52 -8.38 0.62
C ASN A 84 0.39 -6.86 0.42
N ARG A 85 0.67 -6.06 1.45
CA ARG A 85 0.60 -4.58 1.41
C ARG A 85 1.54 -3.96 2.44
N ASN A 86 1.79 -2.66 2.34
CA ASN A 86 2.67 -1.97 3.29
C ASN A 86 1.94 -1.53 4.57
N ALA A 87 0.61 -1.40 4.51
CA ALA A 87 -0.20 -1.01 5.67
C ALA A 87 -0.42 -2.19 6.62
N TYR A 88 -0.37 -1.92 7.92
CA TYR A 88 -0.86 -2.85 8.94
C TYR A 88 -2.37 -3.09 8.78
N ILE A 89 -2.84 -4.19 9.34
CA ILE A 89 -4.26 -4.54 9.37
C ILE A 89 -4.72 -4.74 10.80
N CYS A 90 -6.00 -4.52 11.04
CA CYS A 90 -6.63 -4.78 12.33
C CYS A 90 -7.60 -5.96 12.19
N LEU A 91 -7.51 -6.92 13.11
CA LEU A 91 -8.58 -7.90 13.31
C LEU A 91 -9.65 -7.28 14.19
N ILE A 92 -10.89 -7.31 13.71
CA ILE A 92 -12.06 -6.81 14.41
C ILE A 92 -12.93 -7.99 14.78
N HIS A 93 -13.46 -7.97 15.99
CA HIS A 93 -14.59 -8.81 16.38
C HIS A 93 -15.83 -7.91 16.49
N TYR A 94 -16.86 -8.23 15.72
CA TYR A 94 -18.14 -7.54 15.78
C TYR A 94 -19.06 -8.17 16.83
N GLY A 95 -20.08 -7.42 17.27
CA GLY A 95 -21.05 -7.89 18.25
C GLY A 95 -21.88 -9.10 17.80
N ASP A 96 -22.01 -9.30 16.49
CA ASP A 96 -22.66 -10.47 15.86
C ASP A 96 -21.77 -11.74 15.87
N GLY A 97 -20.53 -11.64 16.35
CA GLY A 97 -19.55 -12.72 16.34
C GLY A 97 -18.72 -12.83 15.05
N GLU A 98 -19.01 -12.02 14.03
CA GLU A 98 -18.21 -11.97 12.82
C GLU A 98 -16.82 -11.39 13.09
N LYS A 99 -15.85 -11.93 12.37
CA LYS A 99 -14.46 -11.46 12.41
C LYS A 99 -14.06 -10.96 11.04
N ARG A 100 -13.51 -9.75 10.98
CA ARG A 100 -13.04 -9.17 9.71
C ARG A 100 -11.72 -8.46 9.89
N TYR A 101 -10.93 -8.41 8.82
CA TYR A 101 -9.77 -7.55 8.77
C TYR A 101 -10.11 -6.22 8.10
N ILE A 102 -9.63 -5.11 8.67
CA ILE A 102 -9.59 -3.80 8.02
C ILE A 102 -8.15 -3.33 7.88
N LEU A 103 -7.94 -2.28 7.07
CA LEU A 103 -6.69 -1.53 7.12
C LEU A 103 -6.58 -0.80 8.47
N HIS A 104 -5.40 -0.86 9.08
CA HIS A 104 -5.14 -0.17 10.34
C HIS A 104 -5.13 1.35 10.12
N PRO A 105 -6.07 2.10 10.71
CA PRO A 105 -6.03 3.55 10.67
C PRO A 105 -4.93 4.04 11.62
N ARG A 106 -4.19 5.05 11.18
CA ARG A 106 -3.11 5.63 11.99
C ARG A 106 -3.68 6.15 13.31
N GLY A 107 -3.18 5.64 14.43
CA GLY A 107 -3.55 6.11 15.77
C GLY A 107 -4.61 5.26 16.47
N ALA A 108 -5.21 4.27 15.80
CA ALA A 108 -6.04 3.29 16.49
C ALA A 108 -5.20 2.38 17.38
N ILE A 109 -5.78 1.95 18.50
CA ILE A 109 -5.14 1.10 19.49
C ILE A 109 -5.96 -0.20 19.61
N ILE A 110 -5.33 -1.26 20.08
CA ILE A 110 -6.03 -2.49 20.45
C ILE A 110 -7.05 -2.15 21.55
N GLY A 111 -8.31 -2.57 21.35
CA GLY A 111 -9.42 -2.29 22.23
C GLY A 111 -10.37 -1.21 21.73
N ASP A 112 -9.96 -0.39 20.75
CA ASP A 112 -10.83 0.64 20.18
C ASP A 112 -12.08 0.04 19.54
N THR A 113 -13.18 0.76 19.64
CA THR A 113 -14.46 0.41 19.01
C THR A 113 -14.62 1.17 17.71
N ILE A 114 -15.01 0.44 16.67
CA ILE A 114 -15.29 0.97 15.34
C ILE A 114 -16.70 0.58 14.91
N VAL A 115 -17.33 1.44 14.12
CA VAL A 115 -18.66 1.21 13.56
C VAL A 115 -18.72 1.84 12.17
N SER A 116 -19.55 1.27 11.29
CA SER A 116 -19.84 1.86 9.98
C SER A 116 -21.31 2.23 9.94
N GLY A 117 -21.66 3.35 9.33
CA GLY A 117 -23.05 3.80 9.32
C GLY A 117 -23.20 5.22 8.81
N THR A 118 -24.45 5.66 8.66
CA THR A 118 -24.75 7.04 8.23
C THR A 118 -24.68 8.00 9.42
N GLU A 119 -25.23 7.61 10.57
CA GLU A 119 -25.35 8.42 11.78
C GLU A 119 -24.30 8.00 12.82
N VAL A 120 -23.03 8.01 12.42
CA VAL A 120 -21.92 7.54 13.23
C VAL A 120 -21.04 8.72 13.66
N PRO A 121 -20.40 8.69 14.84
CA PRO A 121 -19.45 9.74 15.21
C PRO A 121 -18.22 9.74 14.30
N ILE A 122 -17.75 10.93 13.93
CA ILE A 122 -16.49 11.13 13.17
C ILE A 122 -15.31 10.81 14.11
N LYS A 123 -14.93 9.52 14.14
CA LYS A 123 -13.81 8.99 14.92
C LYS A 123 -12.91 8.12 14.04
N MET A 124 -11.67 7.91 14.48
CA MET A 124 -10.70 7.07 13.76
C MET A 124 -11.23 5.64 13.60
N GLY A 125 -11.18 5.11 12.37
CA GLY A 125 -11.63 3.74 12.07
C GLY A 125 -13.12 3.59 11.75
N ASN A 126 -13.94 4.62 12.00
CA ASN A 126 -15.33 4.63 11.59
C ASN A 126 -15.45 4.88 10.07
N ALA A 127 -16.44 4.26 9.44
CA ALA A 127 -16.72 4.42 8.02
C ALA A 127 -18.10 5.05 7.81
N LEU A 128 -18.12 6.16 7.10
CA LEU A 128 -19.32 6.97 6.84
C LEU A 128 -19.38 7.34 5.36
N PRO A 129 -20.57 7.66 4.83
CA PRO A 129 -20.68 8.23 3.50
C PRO A 129 -19.91 9.56 3.41
N LEU A 130 -19.35 9.85 2.23
CA LEU A 130 -18.56 11.07 1.99
C LEU A 130 -19.36 12.36 2.20
N SER A 131 -20.70 12.30 2.10
CA SER A 131 -21.57 13.42 2.46
C SER A 131 -21.41 13.87 3.92
N ALA A 132 -20.87 13.02 4.79
CA ALA A 132 -20.75 13.24 6.23
C ALA A 132 -19.30 13.48 6.72
N VAL A 133 -18.29 13.58 5.84
CA VAL A 133 -16.86 13.65 6.24
C VAL A 133 -16.16 14.93 5.73
N CYS A 134 -15.48 15.67 6.62
CA CYS A 134 -14.66 16.85 6.29
C CYS A 134 -13.19 16.51 5.99
N TRP A 135 -12.57 17.21 5.04
CA TRP A 135 -11.25 16.90 4.49
C TRP A 135 -10.10 17.66 5.20
N LEU A 136 -9.11 16.95 5.74
CA LEU A 136 -7.81 17.54 6.15
C LEU A 136 -6.66 16.81 5.44
N GLY A 137 -6.03 17.52 4.50
CA GLY A 137 -5.01 17.00 3.60
C GLY A 137 -3.58 17.38 3.98
N LYS A 138 -2.68 16.38 3.91
CA LYS A 138 -1.38 16.32 3.18
C LYS A 138 -0.32 15.51 3.93
N ARG A 139 0.53 14.79 3.17
CA ARG A 139 1.89 14.37 3.57
C ARG A 139 2.86 14.42 2.37
N PRO A 140 4.15 14.73 2.58
CA PRO A 140 5.16 14.84 1.51
C PRO A 140 5.87 13.50 1.22
N VAL A 141 6.53 13.38 0.05
CA VAL A 141 7.30 12.19 -0.36
C VAL A 141 8.59 12.54 -1.10
N VAL A 142 9.59 11.65 -0.95
CA VAL A 142 11.01 11.71 -1.33
C VAL A 142 11.26 11.54 -2.84
N ARG A 143 12.40 12.09 -3.32
CA ARG A 143 12.80 12.20 -4.74
C ARG A 143 13.71 11.04 -5.19
N GLY A 144 13.56 10.63 -6.46
CA GLY A 144 14.27 9.50 -7.08
C GLY A 144 15.69 9.73 -7.61
N VAL A 145 16.27 10.93 -7.43
CA VAL A 145 17.70 11.22 -7.75
C VAL A 145 18.64 10.48 -6.78
N VAL A 146 18.11 10.05 -5.63
CA VAL A 146 18.83 9.36 -4.57
C VAL A 146 18.85 7.82 -4.81
N MET A 147 18.33 7.34 -5.94
CA MET A 147 18.17 5.92 -6.27
C MET A 147 19.21 5.43 -7.29
N ASN A 148 19.47 4.12 -7.35
CA ASN A 148 20.57 3.49 -8.10
C ASN A 148 20.24 3.20 -9.58
N PRO A 149 21.25 2.99 -10.46
CA PRO A 149 21.08 2.77 -11.92
C PRO A 149 20.22 1.57 -12.31
N VAL A 150 20.14 0.57 -11.44
CA VAL A 150 19.25 -0.60 -11.58
C VAL A 150 17.79 -0.25 -11.28
N ASP A 151 17.54 0.74 -10.41
CA ASP A 151 16.21 1.07 -9.88
C ASP A 151 15.53 2.23 -10.63
N HIS A 152 16.30 3.13 -11.26
CA HIS A 152 15.78 4.27 -12.02
C HIS A 152 16.66 4.59 -13.23
N PRO A 153 16.10 4.95 -14.40
CA PRO A 153 16.87 5.31 -15.61
C PRO A 153 17.73 6.60 -15.50
N HIS A 154 17.77 7.22 -14.31
CA HIS A 154 18.64 8.35 -13.96
C HIS A 154 19.54 8.03 -12.74
N GLY A 155 19.46 6.80 -12.22
CA GLY A 155 20.41 6.36 -11.22
C GLY A 155 21.72 6.01 -11.89
N GLY A 156 22.83 6.22 -11.19
CA GLY A 156 24.16 5.89 -11.68
C GLY A 156 24.85 6.99 -12.49
N GLY A 157 26.14 6.76 -12.71
CA GLY A 157 27.15 7.74 -13.13
C GLY A 157 28.23 7.87 -12.05
N GLU A 158 29.48 8.08 -12.46
CA GLU A 158 30.50 8.56 -11.51
C GLU A 158 30.25 10.07 -11.30
N GLY A 159 29.91 10.45 -10.06
CA GLY A 159 29.42 11.80 -9.79
C GLY A 159 28.01 12.07 -10.38
N ARG A 160 27.69 13.33 -10.70
CA ARG A 160 26.42 13.71 -11.36
C ARG A 160 26.58 13.65 -12.89
N ALA A 161 25.84 12.78 -13.59
CA ALA A 161 25.92 12.60 -15.04
C ALA A 161 24.66 13.08 -15.83
N PRO A 162 24.80 13.56 -17.08
CA PRO A 162 23.69 13.96 -17.96
C PRO A 162 23.13 12.80 -18.83
N ILE A 163 21.95 13.00 -19.43
CA ILE A 163 21.07 11.97 -20.03
C ILE A 163 21.52 11.39 -21.41
N GLY A 164 22.34 12.08 -22.20
CA GLY A 164 22.94 11.56 -23.46
C GLY A 164 22.03 11.37 -24.69
N ARG A 165 20.70 11.56 -24.57
CA ARG A 165 19.73 11.59 -25.69
C ARG A 165 18.89 12.87 -25.62
N LYS A 166 18.28 13.30 -26.74
CA LYS A 166 17.39 14.50 -26.78
C LYS A 166 16.30 14.46 -25.70
N LYS A 167 15.75 13.27 -25.40
CA LYS A 167 14.81 13.02 -24.28
C LYS A 167 15.00 11.59 -23.74
N PRO A 168 14.81 11.34 -22.44
CA PRO A 168 14.72 9.98 -21.90
C PRO A 168 13.61 9.17 -22.53
N THR A 169 13.85 7.89 -22.80
CA THR A 169 12.92 6.96 -23.47
C THR A 169 12.64 5.70 -22.63
N THR A 170 11.47 5.11 -22.76
CA THR A 170 11.08 3.82 -22.14
C THR A 170 11.65 2.64 -22.94
N PRO A 171 11.62 1.39 -22.39
CA PRO A 171 12.04 0.19 -23.12
C PRO A 171 11.28 -0.07 -24.44
N TRP A 172 10.13 0.57 -24.64
CA TRP A 172 9.31 0.48 -25.85
C TRP A 172 9.40 1.74 -26.72
N GLY A 173 10.42 2.57 -26.54
CA GLY A 173 10.72 3.72 -27.41
C GLY A 173 9.91 4.99 -27.15
N TYR A 174 9.04 5.02 -26.13
CA TYR A 174 8.23 6.21 -25.83
C TYR A 174 9.00 7.22 -24.95
N PRO A 175 8.77 8.54 -25.07
CA PRO A 175 9.34 9.51 -24.15
C PRO A 175 8.94 9.24 -22.70
N ALA A 176 9.91 9.07 -21.80
CA ALA A 176 9.70 8.72 -20.40
C ALA A 176 9.35 9.94 -19.52
N LEU A 177 9.77 11.13 -19.92
CA LEU A 177 9.52 12.38 -19.19
C LEU A 177 8.55 13.30 -19.93
N GLY A 178 7.68 13.97 -19.18
CA GLY A 178 6.81 15.05 -19.67
C GLY A 178 5.64 14.61 -20.57
N ARG A 179 5.73 13.45 -21.22
CA ARG A 179 4.65 12.90 -22.05
C ARG A 179 3.53 12.34 -21.16
N ARG A 180 2.35 12.95 -21.25
CA ARG A 180 1.14 12.47 -20.55
C ARG A 180 0.62 11.22 -21.25
N SER A 181 0.39 10.16 -20.48
CA SER A 181 -0.13 8.87 -20.97
C SER A 181 -1.62 8.65 -20.72
N ARG A 182 -2.31 9.56 -20.00
CA ARG A 182 -3.76 9.50 -19.81
C ARG A 182 -4.45 9.72 -21.17
N LYS A 183 -5.34 8.81 -21.56
CA LYS A 183 -6.22 8.97 -22.73
C LYS A 183 -7.00 10.28 -22.62
N ARG A 184 -7.09 11.06 -23.71
CA ARG A 184 -7.61 12.44 -23.71
C ARG A 184 -9.12 12.56 -23.47
N ASN A 185 -9.90 11.57 -23.90
CA ASN A 185 -11.37 11.59 -23.86
C ASN A 185 -11.87 10.47 -22.94
N LYS A 186 -11.45 10.46 -21.67
CA LYS A 186 -11.99 9.50 -20.70
C LYS A 186 -13.27 10.06 -20.10
N TYR A 187 -14.28 9.22 -19.91
CA TYR A 187 -15.53 9.57 -19.21
C TYR A 187 -15.31 10.22 -17.83
N SER A 188 -14.20 9.91 -17.16
CA SER A 188 -13.87 10.46 -15.84
C SER A 188 -13.23 11.84 -15.88
N ASP A 189 -12.95 12.42 -17.04
CA ASP A 189 -12.35 13.75 -17.13
C ASP A 189 -13.31 14.84 -16.59
N ASN A 190 -14.63 14.65 -16.76
CA ASN A 190 -15.67 15.53 -16.19
C ASN A 190 -15.69 15.55 -14.65
N LEU A 191 -15.15 14.51 -13.99
CA LEU A 191 -15.11 14.39 -12.53
C LEU A 191 -13.82 14.96 -11.91
N ILE A 192 -12.85 15.39 -12.74
CA ILE A 192 -11.52 15.83 -12.28
C ILE A 192 -11.39 17.34 -12.45
N LEU A 193 -11.53 18.08 -11.36
CA LEU A 193 -11.39 19.54 -11.35
C LEU A 193 -9.93 20.00 -11.48
N ARG A 194 -9.01 19.29 -10.80
CA ARG A 194 -7.59 19.65 -10.78
C ARG A 194 -6.73 18.41 -10.92
N ARG A 195 -5.72 18.50 -11.78
CA ARG A 195 -4.69 17.46 -11.87
C ARG A 195 -3.82 17.51 -10.62
N ARG A 196 -3.37 16.34 -10.16
CA ARG A 196 -2.38 16.23 -9.08
C ARG A 196 -1.20 17.17 -9.34
N SER A 197 -1.01 18.16 -8.46
CA SER A 197 0.21 18.93 -8.36
C SER A 197 1.27 18.09 -7.65
N LYS A 198 2.55 18.38 -7.92
CA LYS A 198 3.62 17.84 -7.08
C LYS A 198 3.58 18.49 -5.70
#